data_AF-A0A9D7C7S3-F1
#
_entry.id   AF-A0A9D7C7S3-F1
#
_cell.length_a   1.000
_cell.length_b   1.000
_cell.length_c   1.000
_cell.angle_alpha   90.00
_cell.angle_beta   90.00
_cell.angle_gamma   90.00
#
_symmetry.space_group_name_H-M   'P 1'
#
loop_
_entity.id
_entity.type
_entity.pdbx_description
1 polymer ?
#
loop_
_entity_poly.entity_id
_entity_poly.type
_entity_poly.pdbx_seq_one_letter_code
_entity_poly.pdbx_strand_id
1 'polypeptide(L)'
;MSGTFPLLSAKIIKYNPFFITYIRIGILLHIITILELGLLAIFLLEADLFLWLSSGWLPVKILILGYLLCLPVFAQLDVRSRFQNYKQAKDQLYVHGFRTRILYPFLKSRCQRDAVSVAADELGYGAAAKAFFAEKGCRWYHLLPEFSFRRPQFMLTKYFWINTFFMKDYKARFNYRLIYLEQQQLHFKLRKV
;
A
#
# COMPACT_ATOMS: atom_id res chain seq x y z
N MET A 1 -5.44 12.54 -30.74
CA MET A 1 -4.76 11.26 -31.04
C MET A 1 -5.54 10.13 -30.38
N SER A 2 -6.52 9.59 -31.10
CA SER A 2 -7.32 8.44 -30.69
C SER A 2 -6.49 7.17 -30.83
N GLY A 3 -5.80 6.79 -29.75
CA GLY A 3 -5.20 5.47 -29.66
C GLY A 3 -6.30 4.45 -29.41
N THR A 4 -6.76 3.78 -30.47
CA THR A 4 -7.48 2.51 -30.37
C THR A 4 -6.55 1.52 -29.67
N PHE A 5 -6.72 1.38 -28.36
CA PHE A 5 -6.05 0.34 -27.60
C PHE A 5 -6.47 -1.00 -28.17
N PRO A 6 -5.52 -1.89 -28.50
CA PRO A 6 -5.88 -3.22 -28.92
C PRO A 6 -6.61 -3.90 -27.76
N LEU A 7 -7.86 -4.31 -28.02
CA LEU A 7 -8.66 -5.25 -27.25
C LEU A 7 -7.99 -6.65 -27.28
N LEU A 8 -6.72 -6.74 -26.91
CA LEU A 8 -5.92 -7.95 -26.99
C LEU A 8 -5.86 -8.61 -25.60
N SER A 9 -6.56 -9.74 -25.53
CA SER A 9 -6.77 -10.62 -24.36
C SER A 9 -7.74 -10.05 -23.32
N ALA A 10 -9.03 -10.35 -23.50
CA ALA A 10 -10.13 -10.00 -22.59
C ALA A 10 -9.99 -10.69 -21.23
N LYS A 11 -9.03 -10.26 -20.43
CA LYS A 11 -8.97 -10.59 -19.01
C LYS A 11 -9.96 -9.67 -18.30
N ILE A 12 -10.99 -10.28 -17.70
CA ILE A 12 -12.02 -9.53 -16.96
C ILE A 12 -11.33 -8.73 -15.87
N ILE A 13 -11.41 -7.40 -15.97
CA ILE A 13 -10.88 -6.52 -14.95
C ILE A 13 -11.80 -6.61 -13.75
N LYS A 14 -11.24 -6.74 -12.55
CA LYS A 14 -11.99 -6.68 -11.31
C LYS A 14 -11.99 -5.23 -10.83
N TYR A 15 -13.16 -4.72 -10.49
CA TYR A 15 -13.30 -3.43 -9.84
C TYR A 15 -13.78 -3.63 -8.41
N ASN A 16 -13.06 -3.07 -7.46
CA ASN A 16 -13.49 -2.93 -6.08
C ASN A 16 -13.75 -1.44 -5.78
N PRO A 17 -14.72 -1.13 -4.91
CA PRO A 17 -14.88 0.21 -4.35
C PRO A 17 -13.58 0.72 -3.72
N PHE A 18 -13.37 2.03 -3.80
CA PHE A 18 -12.19 2.72 -3.29
C PHE A 18 -11.81 2.28 -1.87
N PHE A 19 -12.78 2.27 -0.94
CA PHE A 19 -12.56 1.94 0.46
C PHE A 19 -12.05 0.51 0.67
N ILE A 20 -12.63 -0.46 -0.06
CA ILE A 20 -12.22 -1.86 0.01
C ILE A 20 -10.80 -2.01 -0.53
N THR A 21 -10.49 -1.38 -1.65
CA THR A 21 -9.13 -1.39 -2.21
C THR A 21 -8.13 -0.76 -1.26
N TYR A 22 -8.47 0.37 -0.64
CA TYR A 22 -7.61 1.07 0.33
C TYR A 22 -7.27 0.16 1.52
N ILE A 23 -8.27 -0.49 2.12
CA ILE A 23 -8.05 -1.47 3.21
C ILE A 23 -7.19 -2.64 2.75
N ARG A 24 -7.47 -3.23 1.59
CA ARG A 24 -6.72 -4.39 1.08
C ARG A 24 -5.24 -4.08 0.85
N ILE A 25 -4.93 -2.88 0.35
CA ILE A 25 -3.55 -2.42 0.13
C ILE A 25 -2.81 -2.27 1.46
N GLY A 26 -3.48 -1.70 2.45
CA GLY A 26 -2.89 -1.33 3.73
C GLY A 26 -3.13 -2.29 4.87
N ILE A 27 -3.65 -3.51 4.65
CA ILE A 27 -4.20 -4.35 5.73
C ILE A 27 -3.24 -4.53 6.92
N LEU A 28 -1.96 -4.79 6.66
CA LEU A 28 -0.94 -4.92 7.69
C LEU A 28 -0.76 -3.61 8.48
N LEU A 29 -0.71 -2.48 7.78
CA LEU A 29 -0.52 -1.16 8.38
C LEU A 29 -1.77 -0.71 9.15
N HIS A 30 -2.97 -1.04 8.69
CA HIS A 30 -4.20 -0.80 9.45
C HIS A 30 -4.25 -1.61 10.73
N ILE A 31 -3.84 -2.88 10.68
CA ILE A 31 -3.70 -3.71 11.88
C ILE A 31 -2.68 -3.09 12.83
N ILE A 32 -1.52 -2.66 12.33
CA ILE A 32 -0.51 -1.95 13.14
C ILE A 32 -1.10 -0.70 13.80
N THR A 33 -1.82 0.14 13.05
CA THR A 33 -2.48 1.33 13.62
C THR A 33 -3.48 0.98 14.72
N ILE A 34 -4.28 -0.07 14.54
CA ILE A 34 -5.23 -0.51 15.57
C ILE A 34 -4.49 -0.97 16.83
N LEU A 35 -3.40 -1.73 16.67
CA LEU A 35 -2.58 -2.17 17.79
C LEU A 35 -1.90 -0.99 18.51
N GLU A 36 -1.38 -0.01 17.77
CA GLU A 36 -0.77 1.20 18.32
C GLU A 36 -1.78 2.06 19.09
N LEU A 37 -2.99 2.24 18.55
CA LEU A 37 -4.07 2.93 19.24
C LEU A 37 -4.55 2.17 20.47
N GLY A 38 -4.60 0.84 20.42
CA GLY A 38 -4.91 0.00 21.57
C GLY A 38 -3.88 0.15 22.69
N LEU A 39 -2.60 0.12 22.34
CA LEU A 39 -1.50 0.34 23.30
C LEU A 39 -1.56 1.74 23.91
N LEU A 40 -1.82 2.76 23.08
CA LEU A 40 -2.00 4.13 23.55
C LEU A 40 -3.21 4.24 24.49
N ALA A 41 -4.33 3.61 24.16
CA ALA A 41 -5.52 3.61 25.01
C ALA A 41 -5.27 2.94 26.36
N ILE A 42 -4.62 1.77 26.38
CA ILE A 42 -4.23 1.09 27.62
C ILE A 42 -3.32 2.00 28.45
N PHE A 43 -2.32 2.62 27.82
CA PHE A 43 -1.43 3.55 28.51
C PHE A 43 -2.20 4.74 29.12
N LEU A 44 -3.18 5.31 28.41
CA LEU A 44 -3.98 6.44 28.89
C LEU A 44 -5.01 6.05 29.96
N LEU A 45 -5.50 4.80 29.97
CA LEU A 45 -6.49 4.31 30.94
C LEU A 45 -5.84 3.87 32.26
N GLU A 46 -4.66 3.22 32.18
CA GLU A 46 -3.95 2.69 33.36
C GLU A 46 -3.04 3.73 34.01
N ALA A 47 -2.57 4.72 33.25
CA ALA A 47 -1.81 5.82 33.83
C ALA A 47 -2.78 6.82 34.47
N ASP A 48 -2.59 7.09 35.77
CA ASP A 48 -3.01 8.37 36.32
C ASP A 48 -2.16 9.44 35.63
N LEU A 49 -2.67 9.93 34.49
CA LEU A 49 -1.92 10.76 33.56
C LEU A 49 -1.43 12.03 34.25
N PHE A 50 -2.23 12.54 35.20
CA PHE A 50 -1.90 13.74 35.96
C PHE A 50 -0.76 13.46 36.95
N LEU A 51 -0.83 12.36 37.72
CA LEU A 51 0.26 11.97 38.62
C LEU A 51 1.54 11.61 37.86
N TRP A 52 1.39 10.94 36.71
CA TRP A 52 2.49 10.62 35.82
C TRP A 52 3.09 11.88 35.21
N LEU A 53 2.31 12.87 34.75
CA LEU A 53 2.87 14.13 34.23
C LEU A 53 3.52 15.00 35.31
N SER A 54 3.00 14.96 36.54
CA SER A 54 3.44 15.81 37.66
C SER A 54 4.72 15.34 38.35
N SER A 55 5.14 14.09 38.12
CA SER A 55 6.35 13.50 38.72
C SER A 55 7.48 13.33 37.70
N GLY A 56 8.74 13.32 38.13
CA GLY A 56 9.88 12.97 37.28
C GLY A 56 10.20 13.94 36.13
N TRP A 57 10.88 13.45 35.10
CA TRP A 57 11.47 14.28 34.04
C TRP A 57 10.46 14.56 32.92
N LEU A 58 9.78 15.70 33.00
CA LEU A 58 8.76 16.12 32.02
C LEU A 58 9.20 16.05 30.55
N PRO A 59 10.43 16.45 30.15
CA PRO A 59 10.85 16.37 28.74
C PRO A 59 10.84 14.94 28.18
N VAL A 60 11.27 13.96 28.97
CA VAL A 60 11.28 12.54 28.57
C VAL A 60 9.85 12.03 28.37
N LYS A 61 8.92 12.46 29.23
CA LYS A 61 7.51 12.09 29.16
C LYS A 61 6.83 12.65 27.93
N ILE A 62 7.12 13.92 27.59
CA ILE A 62 6.66 14.55 26.35
C ILE A 62 7.19 13.79 25.13
N LEU A 63 8.47 13.39 25.13
CA LEU A 63 9.05 12.62 24.02
C LEU A 63 8.39 11.25 23.85
N ILE A 64 8.13 10.53 24.95
CA ILE A 64 7.45 9.23 24.90
C ILE A 64 6.02 9.40 24.37
N LEU A 65 5.26 10.35 24.92
CA LEU A 65 3.89 10.59 24.50
C LEU A 65 3.83 11.05 23.03
N GLY A 66 4.72 11.96 22.64
CA GLY A 66 4.85 12.41 21.26
C GLY A 66 5.17 11.26 20.31
N TYR A 67 6.10 10.37 20.69
CA TYR A 67 6.42 9.17 19.92
C TYR A 67 5.20 8.27 19.76
N LEU A 68 4.51 7.91 20.85
CA LEU A 68 3.32 7.06 20.82
C LEU A 68 2.18 7.63 19.97
N LEU A 69 1.98 8.95 20.02
CA LEU A 69 0.98 9.64 19.20
C LEU A 69 1.36 9.70 17.72
N CYS A 70 2.65 9.79 17.39
CA CYS A 70 3.11 9.85 16.01
C CYS A 70 3.07 8.51 15.27
N LEU A 71 3.27 7.38 15.95
CA LEU A 71 3.27 6.05 15.34
C LEU A 71 2.03 5.74 14.47
N PRO A 72 0.79 5.85 14.98
CA PRO A 72 -0.41 5.56 14.19
C PRO A 72 -0.56 6.51 12.99
N VAL A 73 -0.10 7.76 13.12
CA VAL A 73 -0.08 8.72 12.02
C VAL A 73 0.88 8.27 10.92
N PHE A 74 2.09 7.83 11.28
CA PHE A 74 3.07 7.34 10.32
C PHE A 74 2.62 6.06 9.61
N ALA A 75 1.97 5.14 10.32
CA ALA A 75 1.39 3.95 9.72
C ALA A 75 0.35 4.32 8.63
N GLN A 76 -0.52 5.31 8.90
CA GLN A 76 -1.50 5.77 7.91
C GLN A 76 -0.89 6.56 6.75
N LEU A 77 0.17 7.35 7.00
CA LEU A 77 0.94 8.01 5.94
C LEU A 77 1.63 6.99 5.01
N ASP A 78 2.10 5.86 5.56
CA ASP A 78 2.62 4.78 4.73
C ASP A 78 1.52 4.11 3.90
N VAL A 79 0.32 3.85 4.47
CA VAL A 79 -0.83 3.33 3.69
C VAL A 79 -1.15 4.26 2.53
N ARG A 80 -1.24 5.57 2.78
CA ARG A 80 -1.48 6.57 1.74
C ARG A 80 -0.44 6.45 0.63
N SER A 81 0.85 6.32 0.98
CA SER A 81 1.93 6.17 0.01
C SER A 81 1.85 4.85 -0.77
N ARG A 82 1.46 3.74 -0.12
CA ARG A 82 1.19 2.47 -0.79
C ARG A 82 0.02 2.55 -1.76
N PHE A 83 -1.01 3.32 -1.42
CA PHE A 83 -2.13 3.57 -2.32
C PHE A 83 -1.71 4.28 -3.61
N GLN A 84 -0.73 5.19 -3.54
CA GLN A 84 -0.15 5.82 -4.73
C GLN A 84 0.62 4.82 -5.60
N ASN A 85 1.44 3.95 -4.99
CA ASN A 85 2.14 2.86 -5.68
C ASN A 85 1.16 1.92 -6.39
N TYR A 86 0.05 1.58 -5.73
CA TYR A 86 -1.02 0.77 -6.32
C TYR A 86 -1.58 1.43 -7.59
N LYS A 87 -1.97 2.72 -7.52
CA LYS A 87 -2.51 3.44 -8.69
C LYS A 87 -1.52 3.48 -9.84
N GLN A 88 -0.26 3.78 -9.55
CA GLN A 88 0.81 3.82 -10.54
C GLN A 88 1.05 2.44 -11.18
N ALA A 89 1.18 1.40 -10.38
CA ALA A 89 1.43 0.05 -10.87
C ALA A 89 0.25 -0.49 -11.69
N LYS A 90 -0.99 -0.20 -11.26
CA LYS A 90 -2.20 -0.60 -11.98
C LYS A 90 -2.25 0.02 -13.38
N ASP A 91 -1.98 1.31 -13.50
CA ASP A 91 -1.93 1.97 -14.81
C ASP A 91 -0.85 1.39 -15.71
N GLN A 92 0.35 1.14 -15.17
CA GLN A 92 1.45 0.56 -15.95
C GLN A 92 1.10 -0.86 -16.43
N LEU A 93 0.53 -1.68 -15.57
CA LEU A 93 0.09 -3.03 -15.90
C LEU A 93 -1.08 -3.06 -16.89
N TYR A 94 -1.98 -2.08 -16.80
CA TYR A 94 -3.09 -1.94 -17.74
C TYR A 94 -2.59 -1.57 -19.15
N VAL A 95 -1.66 -0.61 -19.26
CA VAL A 95 -1.15 -0.14 -20.55
C VAL A 95 -0.20 -1.17 -21.20
N HIS A 96 0.68 -1.78 -20.42
CA HIS A 96 1.80 -2.56 -20.97
C HIS A 96 1.63 -4.07 -20.82
N GLY A 97 0.54 -4.52 -20.18
CA GLY A 97 0.38 -5.89 -19.73
C GLY A 97 1.34 -6.25 -18.60
N PHE A 98 1.41 -7.54 -18.27
CA PHE A 98 2.36 -8.01 -17.27
C PHE A 98 3.80 -7.92 -17.78
N ARG A 99 4.58 -7.02 -17.16
CA ARG A 99 6.04 -6.93 -17.37
C ARG A 99 6.73 -6.88 -16.02
N THR A 100 7.70 -7.77 -15.80
CA THR A 100 8.47 -7.86 -14.54
C THR A 100 9.17 -6.55 -14.20
N ARG A 101 9.60 -5.77 -15.21
CA ARG A 101 10.19 -4.43 -15.03
C ARG A 101 9.26 -3.46 -14.28
N ILE A 102 7.94 -3.62 -14.39
CA ILE A 102 6.96 -2.79 -13.66
C ILE A 102 6.99 -3.13 -12.17
N LEU A 103 7.14 -4.40 -11.82
CA LEU A 103 7.13 -4.87 -10.43
C LEU A 103 8.48 -4.68 -9.72
N TYR A 104 9.58 -4.65 -10.46
CA TYR A 104 10.94 -4.59 -9.94
C TYR A 104 11.20 -3.46 -8.91
N PRO A 105 10.73 -2.21 -9.11
CA PRO A 105 10.93 -1.12 -8.14
C PRO A 105 10.32 -1.39 -6.76
N PHE A 106 9.32 -2.28 -6.70
CA PHE A 106 8.51 -2.57 -5.52
C PHE A 106 9.06 -3.74 -4.68
N LEU A 107 10.18 -4.34 -5.09
CA LEU A 107 10.79 -5.46 -4.36
C LEU A 107 11.25 -5.07 -2.95
N LYS A 108 11.57 -3.79 -2.73
CA LYS A 108 12.28 -3.29 -1.55
C LYS A 108 11.51 -3.41 -0.25
N SER A 109 10.18 -3.37 -0.26
CA SER A 109 9.39 -3.47 0.98
C SER A 109 8.12 -4.29 0.81
N ARG A 110 7.72 -4.98 1.89
CA ARG A 110 6.51 -5.81 1.90
C ARG A 110 5.27 -5.01 1.54
N CYS A 111 5.05 -3.86 2.19
CA CYS A 111 3.87 -3.02 1.93
C CYS A 111 3.80 -2.55 0.46
N GLN A 112 4.94 -2.35 -0.21
CA GLN A 112 4.98 -2.03 -1.65
C GLN A 112 4.56 -3.23 -2.50
N ARG A 113 5.09 -4.42 -2.19
CA ARG A 113 4.72 -5.66 -2.89
C ARG A 113 3.24 -5.98 -2.73
N ASP A 114 2.68 -5.78 -1.54
CA ASP A 114 1.26 -6.03 -1.25
C ASP A 114 0.38 -5.09 -2.09
N ALA A 115 0.70 -3.79 -2.13
CA ALA A 115 -0.01 -2.81 -2.95
C ALA A 115 -0.02 -3.16 -4.45
N VAL A 116 1.14 -3.59 -4.98
CA VAL A 116 1.27 -3.97 -6.39
C VAL A 116 0.64 -5.32 -6.69
N SER A 117 0.65 -6.24 -5.71
CA SER A 117 -0.07 -7.50 -5.83
C SER A 117 -1.57 -7.27 -5.94
N VAL A 118 -2.14 -6.32 -5.18
CA VAL A 118 -3.55 -5.93 -5.33
C VAL A 118 -3.82 -5.34 -6.72
N ALA A 119 -2.94 -4.47 -7.22
CA ALA A 119 -3.07 -3.94 -8.60
C ALA A 119 -3.05 -5.05 -9.66
N ALA A 120 -2.12 -6.00 -9.52
CA ALA A 120 -1.98 -7.13 -10.42
C ALA A 120 -3.18 -8.07 -10.34
N ASP A 121 -3.66 -8.40 -9.13
CA ASP A 121 -4.84 -9.23 -8.91
C ASP A 121 -6.08 -8.66 -9.61
N GLU A 122 -6.28 -7.34 -9.53
CA GLU A 122 -7.43 -6.66 -10.16
C GLU A 122 -7.38 -6.66 -11.69
N LEU A 123 -6.19 -6.77 -12.28
CA LEU A 123 -5.99 -6.91 -13.73
C LEU A 123 -5.82 -8.37 -14.16
N GLY A 124 -6.01 -9.32 -13.25
CA GLY A 124 -5.85 -10.76 -13.50
C GLY A 124 -4.39 -11.24 -13.58
N TYR A 125 -3.40 -10.40 -13.28
CA TYR A 125 -1.98 -10.75 -13.24
C TYR A 125 -1.49 -11.24 -11.87
N GLY A 126 -2.40 -11.48 -10.93
CA GLY A 126 -2.09 -11.89 -9.56
C GLY A 126 -1.12 -13.06 -9.42
N ALA A 127 -1.39 -14.17 -10.11
CA ALA A 127 -0.54 -15.35 -10.07
C ALA A 127 0.87 -15.05 -10.61
N ALA A 128 0.97 -14.29 -11.70
CA ALA A 128 2.24 -13.90 -12.29
C ALA A 128 3.05 -12.96 -11.37
N ALA A 129 2.39 -12.02 -10.70
CA ALA A 129 3.01 -11.14 -9.71
C ALA A 129 3.56 -11.92 -8.51
N LYS A 130 2.78 -12.86 -7.97
CA LYS A 130 3.20 -13.73 -6.86
C LYS A 130 4.39 -14.61 -7.26
N ALA A 131 4.35 -15.22 -8.44
CA ALA A 131 5.45 -16.02 -8.97
C ALA A 131 6.73 -15.18 -9.11
N PHE A 132 6.63 -13.98 -9.67
CA PHE A 132 7.77 -13.05 -9.79
C PHE A 132 8.37 -12.70 -8.42
N PHE A 133 7.55 -12.35 -7.44
CA PHE A 133 8.05 -12.04 -6.09
C PHE A 133 8.70 -13.25 -5.43
N ALA A 134 8.11 -14.44 -5.57
CA ALA A 134 8.68 -15.68 -5.05
C ALA A 134 10.04 -16.00 -5.69
N GLU A 135 10.17 -15.83 -7.01
CA GLU A 135 11.43 -16.02 -7.76
C GLU A 135 12.53 -15.06 -7.27
N LYS A 136 12.17 -13.82 -6.89
CA LYS A 136 13.11 -12.85 -6.30
C LYS A 136 13.34 -13.06 -4.80
N GLY A 137 12.94 -14.21 -4.24
CA GLY A 137 13.16 -14.55 -2.83
C GLY A 137 12.29 -13.76 -1.85
N CYS A 138 11.26 -13.06 -2.33
CA CYS A 138 10.34 -12.34 -1.45
C CYS A 138 9.37 -13.33 -0.81
N ARG A 139 9.44 -13.47 0.51
CA ARG A 139 8.55 -14.31 1.31
C ARG A 139 7.64 -13.44 2.18
N TRP A 140 6.51 -13.99 2.60
CA TRP A 140 5.54 -13.27 3.43
C TRP A 140 6.13 -12.83 4.77
N TYR A 141 7.05 -13.61 5.35
CA TYR A 141 7.70 -13.31 6.64
C TYR A 141 8.83 -12.27 6.54
N HIS A 142 9.25 -11.84 5.34
CA HIS A 142 10.20 -10.74 5.14
C HIS A 142 9.50 -9.39 5.37
N LEU A 143 9.21 -9.10 6.63
CA LEU A 143 8.62 -7.84 7.11
C LEU A 143 9.61 -6.68 6.97
N LEU A 144 10.82 -6.88 7.50
CA LEU A 144 11.87 -5.87 7.51
C LEU A 144 12.69 -5.95 6.22
N PRO A 145 12.86 -4.82 5.51
CA PRO A 145 13.81 -4.73 4.42
C PRO A 145 15.23 -5.01 4.89
N GLU A 146 16.06 -5.54 4.01
CA GLU A 146 17.47 -5.87 4.29
C GLU A 146 18.29 -4.63 4.73
N PHE A 147 17.93 -3.44 4.25
CA PHE A 147 18.60 -2.20 4.66
C PHE A 147 18.43 -1.88 6.14
N SER A 148 17.39 -2.40 6.81
CA SER A 148 17.16 -2.14 8.23
C SER A 148 18.31 -2.65 9.10
N PHE A 149 18.96 -3.74 8.69
CA PHE A 149 20.10 -4.33 9.39
C PHE A 149 21.45 -3.87 8.83
N ARG A 150 21.54 -3.72 7.50
CA ARG A 150 22.83 -3.41 6.84
C ARG A 150 23.16 -1.92 6.81
N ARG A 151 22.14 -1.06 6.72
CA ARG A 151 22.29 0.41 6.56
C ARG A 151 21.14 1.15 7.26
N PRO A 152 21.03 1.08 8.59
CA PRO A 152 19.95 1.72 9.36
C PRO A 152 19.88 3.24 9.13
N GLN A 153 21.02 3.89 8.87
CA GLN A 153 21.10 5.32 8.51
C GLN A 153 20.27 5.70 7.28
N PHE A 154 19.92 4.73 6.42
CA PHE A 154 19.04 4.96 5.28
C PHE A 154 17.66 5.49 5.71
N MET A 155 17.15 5.07 6.88
CA MET A 155 15.86 5.53 7.40
C MET A 155 15.85 7.02 7.74
N LEU A 156 17.02 7.63 7.96
CA LEU A 156 17.17 9.06 8.24
C LEU A 156 17.28 9.90 6.95
N THR A 157 17.35 9.27 5.78
CA THR A 157 17.52 9.99 4.52
C THR A 157 16.21 10.59 4.03
N LYS A 158 16.23 11.83 3.53
CA LYS A 158 15.07 12.48 2.88
C LYS A 158 14.41 11.58 1.83
N TYR A 159 15.21 10.81 1.10
CA TYR A 159 14.73 9.86 0.11
C TYR A 159 13.82 8.78 0.73
N PHE A 160 14.19 8.19 1.87
CA PHE A 160 13.36 7.21 2.57
C PHE A 160 12.01 7.81 2.97
N TRP A 161 12.00 8.98 3.59
CA TRP A 161 10.78 9.63 4.07
C TRP A 161 9.82 9.98 2.93
N ILE A 162 10.33 10.51 1.82
CA ILE A 162 9.50 10.82 0.65
C ILE A 162 8.90 9.55 0.04
N ASN A 163 9.66 8.47 -0.09
CA ASN A 163 9.15 7.24 -0.71
C ASN A 163 8.30 6.39 0.23
N THR A 164 8.41 6.60 1.55
CA THR A 164 7.69 5.81 2.56
C THR A 164 6.42 6.50 3.03
N PHE A 165 6.50 7.78 3.42
CA PHE A 165 5.38 8.49 4.06
C PHE A 165 4.80 9.61 3.19
N PHE A 166 5.63 10.24 2.36
CA PHE A 166 5.26 11.44 1.61
C PHE A 166 5.30 11.23 0.10
N MET A 167 4.83 10.07 -0.36
CA MET A 167 4.79 9.80 -1.79
C MET A 167 3.91 10.84 -2.48
N LYS A 168 4.38 11.34 -3.63
CA LYS A 168 3.62 12.28 -4.45
C LYS A 168 2.28 11.67 -4.84
N ASP A 169 1.22 12.47 -4.80
CA ASP A 169 -0.09 12.00 -5.22
C ASP A 169 -0.08 11.68 -6.72
N TYR A 170 -0.42 10.44 -7.03
CA TYR A 170 -0.48 9.92 -8.38
C TYR A 170 -1.95 9.93 -8.85
N LYS A 171 -2.24 10.71 -9.89
CA LYS A 171 -3.57 10.69 -10.50
C LYS A 171 -3.68 9.50 -11.44
N ALA A 172 -4.65 8.62 -11.18
CA ALA A 172 -4.92 7.47 -12.04
C ALA A 172 -5.28 7.97 -13.45
N ARG A 173 -4.65 7.39 -14.47
CA ARG A 173 -4.85 7.73 -15.88
C ARG A 173 -6.17 7.17 -16.42
N PHE A 174 -6.64 6.07 -15.84
CA PHE A 174 -7.81 5.34 -16.30
C PHE A 174 -8.92 5.33 -15.24
N ASN A 175 -10.16 5.45 -15.69
CA ASN A 175 -11.33 5.24 -14.85
C ASN A 175 -11.74 3.76 -14.87
N TYR A 176 -11.14 2.98 -13.97
CA TYR A 176 -11.39 1.53 -13.90
C TYR A 176 -12.85 1.17 -13.57
N ARG A 177 -13.61 2.07 -12.96
CA ARG A 177 -15.05 1.86 -12.72
C ARG A 177 -15.81 1.84 -14.05
N LEU A 178 -15.55 2.83 -14.91
CA LEU A 178 -16.19 2.92 -16.22
C LEU A 178 -15.78 1.74 -17.10
N ILE A 179 -14.48 1.43 -17.15
CA ILE A 179 -13.97 0.29 -17.93
C ILE A 179 -14.64 -1.03 -17.48
N TYR A 180 -14.78 -1.24 -16.17
CA TYR A 180 -15.46 -2.42 -15.64
C TYR A 180 -16.94 -2.49 -16.07
N LEU A 181 -17.67 -1.37 -15.99
CA LEU A 181 -19.08 -1.31 -16.39
C LEU A 181 -19.26 -1.58 -17.89
N GLU A 182 -18.39 -1.02 -18.73
CA GLU A 182 -18.38 -1.27 -20.17
C GLU A 182 -18.13 -2.76 -20.49
N GLN A 183 -17.17 -3.38 -19.81
CA GLN A 183 -16.90 -4.82 -19.95
C GLN A 183 -18.11 -5.69 -19.56
N GLN A 184 -18.80 -5.35 -18.46
CA GLN A 184 -20.00 -6.08 -18.03
C GLN A 184 -21.15 -5.95 -19.04
N GLN A 185 -21.37 -4.75 -19.58
CA GLN A 185 -22.39 -4.51 -20.59
C GLN A 185 -22.12 -5.30 -21.88
N LEU A 186 -20.87 -5.29 -22.36
CA LEU A 186 -20.47 -6.06 -23.54
C LEU A 186 -20.68 -7.56 -23.33
N HIS A 187 -20.24 -8.10 -22.20
CA HIS A 187 -20.42 -9.51 -21.87
C HIS A 187 -21.89 -9.91 -21.73
N PHE A 188 -22.74 -9.03 -21.18
CA PHE A 188 -24.19 -9.25 -21.13
C PHE A 188 -24.84 -9.29 -22.53
N LYS A 189 -24.43 -8.39 -23.45
CA LYS A 189 -24.91 -8.40 -24.84
C LYS A 189 -24.52 -9.68 -25.57
N LEU A 190 -23.28 -10.14 -25.42
CA LEU A 190 -22.78 -11.37 -26.05
C LEU A 190 -23.48 -12.65 -25.56
N ARG A 191 -24.05 -12.66 -24.34
CA ARG A 191 -24.82 -13.80 -23.82
C ARG A 191 -26.28 -13.85 -24.29
N LYS A 192 -26.79 -12.78 -24.90
CA LYS A 192 -28.18 -12.67 -25.38
C LYS A 192 -28.32 -12.96 -26.88
N VAL A 193 -27.19 -13.10 -27.59
CA VAL A 193 -27.10 -13.54 -28.98
C VAL A 193 -26.80 -15.03 -28.98
#